data_AF-A0A812N4T6-F1
#
_entry.id   AF-A0A812N4T6-F1
#
_cell.length_a   1.000
_cell.length_b   1.000
_cell.length_c   1.000
_cell.angle_alpha   90.00
_cell.angle_beta   90.00
_cell.angle_gamma   90.00
#
_symmetry.space_group_name_H-M   'P 1'
#
loop_
_entity.id
_entity.type
_entity.pdbx_description
1 polymer ?
#
loop_
_entity_poly.entity_id
_entity_poly.type
_entity_poly.pdbx_seq_one_letter_code
_entity_poly.pdbx_strand_id
1 'polypeptide(L)'
;MGYGYGGAVTVEIPLDEELLGSFCRRGRRRLRELQDATQTIVRLDRTRACLSVTGTESCIAVVQRHLASLGGPRRDVVPPVWAELMRTRTLQKGGAALARIQSASGCRVHIERQLREVRLFGPADSVALAQSLLEELQDQCCEQVVLESISDQDLENLPGLLEPLAMDHQVTLCVNASGLRVLGLRDRCGAACKELEALSQSLEEGLQRRNAQPAKEADASEERHGQVLMQIPPARDASQSSAKSTGSQEVPQQDLNIQQFVMGSSSRYACQAGCSLK
;
A
#
# COMPACT_ATOMS: atom_id res chain seq x y z
N MET A 1 -26.64 -24.31 -45.60
CA MET A 1 -25.56 -24.38 -44.61
C MET A 1 -26.16 -24.89 -43.32
N GLY A 2 -25.85 -26.13 -42.93
CA GLY A 2 -26.38 -26.71 -41.70
C GLY A 2 -25.66 -26.12 -40.49
N TYR A 3 -26.40 -25.48 -39.58
CA TYR A 3 -25.89 -25.15 -38.26
C TYR A 3 -25.72 -26.48 -37.51
N GLY A 4 -24.51 -27.03 -37.53
CA GLY A 4 -24.17 -28.17 -36.68
C GLY A 4 -24.45 -27.76 -35.24
N TYR A 5 -25.42 -28.40 -34.60
CA TYR A 5 -25.62 -28.32 -33.16
C TYR A 5 -24.37 -28.90 -32.51
N GLY A 6 -23.39 -28.05 -32.21
CA GLY A 6 -22.25 -28.43 -31.39
C GLY A 6 -22.81 -28.92 -30.07
N GLY A 7 -22.71 -30.22 -29.83
CA GLY A 7 -23.15 -30.83 -28.57
C GLY A 7 -22.45 -30.14 -27.40
N ALA A 8 -23.18 -29.93 -26.31
CA ALA A 8 -22.56 -29.40 -25.10
C ALA A 8 -21.51 -30.39 -24.60
N VAL A 9 -20.28 -29.93 -24.45
CA VAL A 9 -19.15 -30.71 -23.90
C VAL A 9 -18.91 -30.23 -22.47
N THR A 10 -18.45 -31.12 -21.60
CA THR A 10 -18.00 -30.76 -20.25
C THR A 10 -16.50 -30.96 -20.16
N VAL A 11 -15.79 -29.92 -19.73
CA VAL A 11 -14.34 -29.93 -19.54
C VAL A 11 -14.03 -29.58 -18.09
N GLU A 12 -13.07 -30.29 -17.50
CA GLU A 12 -12.53 -29.96 -16.18
C GLU A 12 -11.24 -29.16 -16.34
N ILE A 13 -11.20 -27.98 -15.74
CA ILE A 13 -10.05 -27.08 -15.79
C ILE A 13 -9.40 -27.06 -14.41
N PRO A 14 -8.15 -27.56 -14.25
CA PRO A 14 -7.46 -27.45 -12.97
C PRO A 14 -7.20 -25.99 -12.62
N LEU A 15 -7.38 -25.63 -11.36
CA LEU A 15 -7.12 -24.30 -10.83
C LEU A 15 -5.86 -24.33 -9.98
N ASP A 16 -5.01 -23.31 -10.11
CA ASP A 16 -3.97 -23.06 -9.13
C ASP A 16 -4.58 -22.67 -7.77
N GLU A 17 -3.77 -22.74 -6.72
CA GLU A 17 -4.19 -22.46 -5.35
C GLU A 17 -4.75 -21.03 -5.18
N GLU A 18 -4.24 -20.08 -5.95
CA GLU A 18 -4.59 -18.67 -5.84
C GLU A 18 -5.96 -18.38 -6.46
N LEU A 19 -6.19 -18.87 -7.67
CA LEU A 19 -7.47 -18.86 -8.37
C LEU A 19 -8.50 -19.61 -7.54
N LEU A 20 -8.15 -20.80 -7.03
CA LEU A 20 -9.01 -21.57 -6.14
C LEU A 20 -9.38 -20.75 -4.89
N GLY A 21 -8.39 -20.14 -4.22
CA GLY A 21 -8.62 -19.28 -3.05
C GLY A 21 -9.52 -18.08 -3.37
N SER A 22 -9.32 -17.48 -4.55
CA SER A 22 -10.14 -16.40 -5.10
C SER A 22 -11.60 -16.81 -5.29
N PHE A 23 -11.84 -17.98 -5.87
CA PHE A 23 -13.18 -18.55 -6.02
C PHE A 23 -13.73 -19.10 -4.70
N CYS A 24 -12.92 -19.50 -3.72
CA CYS A 24 -13.45 -19.93 -2.43
C CYS A 24 -14.00 -18.74 -1.62
N ARG A 25 -13.31 -17.59 -1.64
CA ARG A 25 -13.70 -16.39 -0.87
C ARG A 25 -14.90 -15.64 -1.46
N ARG A 26 -14.99 -15.55 -2.80
CA ARG A 26 -16.06 -14.79 -3.50
C ARG A 26 -16.74 -15.57 -4.63
N GLY A 27 -16.70 -16.90 -4.55
CA GLY A 27 -17.04 -17.80 -5.66
C GLY A 27 -18.40 -17.61 -6.24
N ARG A 28 -19.45 -17.59 -5.42
CA ARG A 28 -20.83 -17.53 -5.92
C ARG A 28 -21.10 -16.31 -6.81
N ARG A 29 -20.44 -15.18 -6.54
CA ARG A 29 -20.57 -13.98 -7.38
C ARG A 29 -19.75 -14.12 -8.66
N ARG A 30 -18.47 -14.45 -8.54
CA ARG A 30 -17.57 -14.57 -9.70
C ARG A 30 -17.96 -15.69 -10.66
N LEU A 31 -18.42 -16.82 -10.13
CA LEU A 31 -18.93 -17.93 -10.94
C LEU A 31 -20.18 -17.48 -11.71
N ARG A 32 -21.12 -16.77 -11.08
CA ARG A 32 -22.28 -16.21 -11.79
C ARG A 32 -21.86 -15.21 -12.88
N GLU A 33 -20.98 -14.26 -12.55
CA GLU A 33 -20.45 -13.31 -13.53
C GLU A 33 -19.79 -14.03 -14.72
N LEU A 34 -19.03 -15.09 -14.45
CA LEU A 34 -18.40 -15.92 -15.48
C LEU A 34 -19.43 -16.71 -16.31
N GLN A 35 -20.44 -17.29 -15.67
CA GLN A 35 -21.54 -17.99 -16.35
C GLN A 35 -22.34 -17.04 -17.24
N ASP A 36 -22.71 -15.87 -16.72
CA ASP A 36 -23.47 -14.85 -17.44
C ASP A 36 -22.67 -14.32 -18.64
N ALA A 37 -21.38 -14.09 -18.48
CA ALA A 37 -20.50 -13.60 -19.54
C ALA A 37 -20.24 -14.62 -20.64
N THR A 38 -20.25 -15.92 -20.33
CA THR A 38 -19.85 -16.99 -21.27
C THR A 38 -20.99 -17.88 -21.74
N GLN A 39 -22.18 -17.73 -21.14
CA GLN A 39 -23.34 -18.59 -21.39
C GLN A 39 -23.00 -20.07 -21.16
N THR A 40 -22.20 -20.36 -20.12
CA THR A 40 -21.79 -21.72 -19.73
C THR A 40 -22.33 -22.09 -18.35
N ILE A 41 -22.38 -23.39 -18.07
CA ILE A 41 -22.61 -23.89 -16.71
C ILE A 41 -21.24 -24.12 -16.08
N VAL A 42 -20.96 -23.43 -14.97
CA VAL A 42 -19.67 -23.50 -14.29
C VAL A 42 -19.88 -24.01 -12.86
N ARG A 43 -19.14 -25.04 -12.48
CA ARG A 43 -19.17 -25.64 -11.14
C ARG A 43 -17.75 -25.73 -10.59
N LEU A 44 -17.56 -25.27 -9.34
CA LEU A 44 -16.29 -25.38 -8.64
C LEU A 44 -16.26 -26.65 -7.78
N ASP A 45 -15.34 -27.56 -8.08
CA ASP A 45 -15.00 -28.66 -7.20
C ASP A 45 -13.79 -28.27 -6.34
N ARG A 46 -14.06 -28.01 -5.06
CA ARG A 46 -13.04 -27.60 -4.09
C ARG A 46 -12.12 -28.75 -3.69
N THR A 47 -12.63 -29.97 -3.68
CA THR A 47 -11.87 -31.16 -3.27
C THR A 47 -10.82 -31.49 -4.31
N ARG A 48 -11.18 -31.33 -5.60
CA ARG A 48 -10.30 -31.61 -6.74
C ARG A 48 -9.56 -30.38 -7.27
N ALA A 49 -9.76 -29.21 -6.64
CA ALA A 49 -9.21 -27.94 -7.08
C ALA A 49 -9.45 -27.67 -8.59
N CYS A 50 -10.64 -27.97 -9.09
CA CYS A 50 -10.96 -27.82 -10.51
C CYS A 50 -12.30 -27.14 -10.77
N LEU A 51 -12.42 -26.57 -11.96
CA LEU A 51 -13.63 -25.95 -12.47
C LEU A 51 -14.23 -26.83 -13.56
N SER A 52 -15.40 -27.41 -13.32
CA SER A 52 -16.16 -28.13 -14.34
C SER A 52 -17.00 -27.12 -15.14
N VAL A 53 -16.74 -27.06 -16.44
CA VAL A 53 -17.39 -26.12 -17.37
C VAL A 53 -18.12 -26.90 -18.44
N THR A 54 -19.43 -26.71 -18.54
CA THR A 54 -20.27 -27.31 -19.57
C THR A 54 -20.78 -26.25 -20.54
N GLY A 55 -20.54 -26.44 -21.83
CA GLY A 55 -20.95 -25.51 -22.89
C GLY A 55 -20.46 -25.94 -24.27
N THR A 56 -20.57 -25.05 -25.26
CA THR A 56 -19.93 -25.25 -26.57
C THR A 56 -18.43 -25.05 -26.47
N GLU A 57 -17.65 -25.66 -27.37
CA GLU A 57 -16.18 -25.52 -27.39
C GLU A 57 -15.74 -24.06 -27.45
N SER A 58 -16.42 -23.23 -28.24
CA SER A 58 -16.13 -21.80 -28.34
C SER A 58 -16.32 -21.07 -27.01
N CYS A 59 -17.36 -21.40 -26.24
CA CYS A 59 -17.61 -20.78 -24.94
C CYS A 59 -16.62 -21.27 -23.88
N ILE A 60 -16.25 -22.56 -23.90
CA ILE A 60 -15.21 -23.11 -23.02
C ILE A 60 -13.86 -22.41 -23.27
N ALA A 61 -13.50 -22.16 -24.53
CA ALA A 61 -12.30 -21.40 -24.88
C ALA A 61 -12.34 -19.94 -24.37
N VAL A 62 -13.53 -19.32 -24.29
CA VAL A 62 -13.69 -18.01 -23.65
C VAL A 62 -13.49 -18.11 -22.13
N VAL A 63 -14.03 -19.13 -21.47
CA VAL A 63 -13.81 -19.36 -20.04
C VAL A 63 -12.34 -19.58 -19.73
N GLN A 64 -11.62 -20.39 -20.51
CA GLN A 64 -10.19 -20.61 -20.35
C GLN A 64 -9.39 -19.30 -20.48
N ARG A 65 -9.70 -18.48 -21.49
CA ARG A 65 -9.09 -17.15 -21.64
C ARG A 65 -9.41 -16.23 -20.45
N HIS A 66 -10.64 -16.29 -19.93
CA HIS A 66 -11.02 -15.51 -18.76
C HIS A 66 -10.27 -15.97 -17.51
N LEU A 67 -10.15 -17.28 -17.27
CA LEU A 67 -9.37 -17.83 -16.16
C LEU A 67 -7.88 -17.47 -16.28
N ALA A 68 -7.30 -17.57 -17.47
CA ALA A 68 -5.93 -17.13 -17.72
C ALA A 68 -5.77 -15.63 -17.42
N SER A 69 -6.77 -14.80 -17.77
CA SER A 69 -6.75 -13.37 -17.42
C SER A 69 -6.89 -13.09 -15.93
N LEU A 70 -7.36 -14.05 -15.12
CA LEU A 70 -7.42 -13.95 -13.66
C LEU A 70 -6.13 -14.42 -12.99
N GLY A 71 -5.25 -15.15 -13.69
CA GLY A 71 -3.97 -15.68 -13.22
C GLY A 71 -2.78 -14.90 -13.79
N GLY A 72 -2.79 -13.58 -13.59
CA GLY A 72 -1.80 -12.66 -14.16
C GLY A 72 -0.38 -12.83 -13.59
N PRO A 73 0.69 -12.62 -14.38
CA PRO A 73 2.05 -12.69 -13.86
C PRO A 73 2.27 -11.69 -12.72
N ARG A 74 3.07 -12.13 -11.75
CA ARG A 74 3.58 -11.30 -10.66
C ARG A 74 4.90 -10.68 -11.09
N ARG A 75 5.13 -9.45 -10.65
CA ARG A 75 6.37 -8.73 -10.88
C ARG A 75 6.78 -8.03 -9.60
N ASP A 76 7.98 -8.31 -9.13
CA ASP A 76 8.61 -7.53 -8.06
C ASP A 76 8.85 -6.09 -8.51
N VAL A 77 8.63 -5.15 -7.62
CA VAL A 77 8.91 -3.73 -7.86
C VAL A 77 9.87 -3.16 -6.82
N VAL A 78 10.76 -2.30 -7.29
CA VAL A 78 11.74 -1.65 -6.42
C VAL A 78 11.06 -0.70 -5.41
N PRO A 79 11.67 -0.45 -4.23
CA PRO A 79 11.03 0.33 -3.16
C PRO A 79 10.52 1.72 -3.60
N PRO A 80 11.25 2.51 -4.43
CA PRO A 80 10.76 3.79 -4.94
C PRO A 80 9.46 3.69 -5.75
N VAL A 81 9.38 2.70 -6.64
CA VAL A 81 8.20 2.45 -7.48
C VAL A 81 7.04 2.02 -6.61
N TRP A 82 7.30 1.11 -5.66
CA TRP A 82 6.30 0.67 -4.70
C TRP A 82 5.71 1.84 -3.91
N ALA A 83 6.57 2.70 -3.38
CA ALA A 83 6.16 3.89 -2.63
C ALA A 83 5.29 4.81 -3.50
N GLU A 84 5.68 5.09 -4.74
CA GLU A 84 4.92 5.94 -5.64
C GLU A 84 3.56 5.33 -6.04
N LEU A 85 3.52 4.02 -6.31
CA LEU A 85 2.27 3.29 -6.59
C LEU A 85 1.33 3.33 -5.37
N MET A 86 1.85 3.11 -4.17
CA MET A 86 1.07 3.10 -2.94
C MET A 86 0.56 4.50 -2.57
N ARG A 87 1.39 5.53 -2.73
CA ARG A 87 1.06 6.93 -2.48
C ARG A 87 -0.04 7.42 -3.41
N THR A 88 0.03 7.07 -4.70
CA THR A 88 -0.89 7.59 -5.71
C THR A 88 -2.16 6.75 -5.92
N ARG A 89 -2.28 5.57 -5.31
CA ARG A 89 -3.40 4.63 -5.57
C ARG A 89 -4.79 5.19 -5.23
N THR A 90 -4.89 6.14 -4.31
CA THR A 90 -6.18 6.73 -3.88
C THR A 90 -6.50 8.02 -4.64
N LEU A 91 -5.56 8.54 -5.44
CA LEU A 91 -5.79 9.73 -6.23
C LEU A 91 -6.81 9.43 -7.32
N GLN A 92 -7.82 10.29 -7.42
CA GLN A 92 -8.81 10.20 -8.47
C GLN A 92 -8.18 10.57 -9.83
N LYS A 93 -8.70 9.93 -10.88
CA LYS A 93 -8.44 10.08 -12.34
C LYS A 93 -7.27 10.99 -12.78
N GLY A 94 -6.34 10.41 -13.53
CA GLY A 94 -5.30 11.11 -14.31
C GLY A 94 -3.98 11.31 -13.59
N GLY A 95 -4.01 11.67 -12.30
CA GLY A 95 -2.79 11.90 -11.51
C GLY A 95 -2.14 10.64 -10.95
N ALA A 96 -2.87 9.52 -10.89
CA ALA A 96 -2.36 8.28 -10.31
C ALA A 96 -1.48 7.50 -11.29
N ALA A 97 -0.27 7.13 -10.87
CA ALA A 97 0.66 6.33 -11.68
C ALA A 97 0.00 5.00 -12.10
N LEU A 98 -0.67 4.32 -11.16
CA LEU A 98 -1.41 3.09 -11.43
C LEU A 98 -2.52 3.30 -12.49
N ALA A 99 -3.28 4.38 -12.38
CA ALA A 99 -4.36 4.66 -13.33
C ALA A 99 -3.81 4.95 -14.74
N ARG A 100 -2.69 5.66 -14.85
CA ARG A 100 -1.99 5.88 -16.12
C ARG A 100 -1.55 4.57 -16.77
N ILE A 101 -0.90 3.69 -16.01
CA ILE A 101 -0.45 2.38 -16.51
C ILE A 101 -1.64 1.55 -16.98
N GLN A 102 -2.70 1.45 -16.19
CA GLN A 102 -3.90 0.68 -16.57
C GLN A 102 -4.58 1.25 -17.82
N SER A 103 -4.70 2.58 -17.92
CA SER A 103 -5.34 3.22 -19.05
C SER A 103 -4.55 3.06 -20.34
N ALA A 104 -3.21 3.11 -20.27
CA ALA A 104 -2.34 3.01 -21.43
C ALA A 104 -2.20 1.56 -21.92
N SER A 105 -2.10 0.60 -20.99
CA SER A 105 -1.91 -0.81 -21.34
C SER A 105 -3.20 -1.58 -21.64
N GLY A 106 -4.34 -1.09 -21.14
CA GLY A 106 -5.58 -1.87 -21.08
C GLY A 106 -5.54 -3.04 -20.10
N CYS A 107 -4.41 -3.23 -19.39
CA CYS A 107 -4.28 -4.22 -18.34
C CYS A 107 -4.89 -3.71 -17.03
N ARG A 108 -5.45 -4.64 -16.26
CA ARG A 108 -5.77 -4.40 -14.86
C ARG A 108 -4.53 -4.69 -14.02
N VAL A 109 -4.11 -3.72 -13.23
CA VAL A 109 -2.90 -3.83 -12.40
C VAL A 109 -3.32 -3.88 -10.93
N HIS A 110 -2.91 -4.91 -10.21
CA HIS A 110 -3.16 -5.04 -8.78
C HIS A 110 -1.86 -4.91 -7.99
N ILE A 111 -1.92 -4.13 -6.91
CA ILE A 111 -0.79 -3.87 -6.01
C ILE A 111 -0.93 -4.80 -4.79
N GLU A 112 0.02 -5.70 -4.58
CA GLU A 112 0.02 -6.66 -3.47
C GLU A 112 0.55 -6.02 -2.19
N ARG A 113 -0.31 -5.45 -1.35
CA ARG A 113 0.14 -4.52 -0.28
C ARG A 113 1.19 -5.05 0.71
N GLN A 114 1.30 -6.37 0.83
CA GLN A 114 2.18 -7.06 1.77
C GLN A 114 3.50 -7.53 1.14
N LEU A 115 3.50 -7.79 -0.17
CA LEU A 115 4.63 -8.30 -0.93
C LEU A 115 4.86 -7.27 -2.02
N ARG A 116 6.02 -6.58 -2.06
CA ARG A 116 6.31 -5.46 -2.98
C ARG A 116 6.27 -5.90 -4.46
N GLU A 117 5.09 -6.26 -4.91
CA GLU A 117 4.75 -6.99 -6.10
C GLU A 117 3.52 -6.35 -6.73
N VAL A 118 3.49 -6.38 -8.05
CA VAL A 118 2.32 -6.04 -8.84
C VAL A 118 1.90 -7.25 -9.67
N ARG A 119 0.58 -7.44 -9.79
CA ARG A 119 -0.02 -8.45 -10.65
C ARG A 119 -0.68 -7.82 -11.85
N LEU A 120 -0.43 -8.39 -13.01
CA LEU A 120 -0.88 -7.86 -14.30
C LEU A 120 -1.92 -8.79 -14.90
N PHE A 121 -3.16 -8.32 -15.04
CA PHE A 121 -4.26 -9.11 -15.59
C PHE A 121 -4.66 -8.55 -16.95
N GLY A 122 -4.66 -9.39 -17.99
CA GLY A 122 -5.08 -9.00 -19.34
C GLY A 122 -4.49 -9.89 -20.43
N PRO A 123 -4.74 -9.55 -21.71
CA PRO A 123 -4.08 -10.19 -22.86
C PRO A 123 -2.55 -10.09 -22.76
N ALA A 124 -1.84 -11.04 -23.38
CA ALA A 124 -0.38 -11.08 -23.33
C ALA A 124 0.28 -9.76 -23.80
N ASP A 125 -0.23 -9.16 -24.88
CA ASP A 125 0.29 -7.90 -25.43
C ASP A 125 0.08 -6.72 -24.45
N SER A 126 -1.09 -6.66 -23.80
CA SER A 126 -1.39 -5.67 -22.77
C SER A 126 -0.50 -5.84 -21.54
N VAL A 127 -0.20 -7.08 -21.16
CA VAL A 127 0.69 -7.39 -20.04
C VAL A 127 2.11 -6.95 -20.36
N ALA A 128 2.62 -7.26 -21.56
CA ALA A 128 3.94 -6.83 -22.00
C ALA A 128 4.06 -5.30 -22.03
N LEU A 129 3.03 -4.60 -22.52
CA LEU A 129 2.98 -3.14 -22.49
C LEU A 129 2.96 -2.59 -21.06
N ALA A 130 2.17 -3.19 -20.16
CA ALA A 130 2.15 -2.80 -18.74
C ALA A 130 3.51 -3.01 -18.05
N GLN A 131 4.25 -4.07 -18.41
CA GLN A 131 5.61 -4.30 -17.91
C GLN A 131 6.57 -3.20 -18.38
N SER A 132 6.55 -2.84 -19.65
CA SER A 132 7.36 -1.72 -20.19
C SER A 132 7.07 -0.41 -19.46
N LEU A 133 5.79 -0.09 -19.24
CA LEU A 133 5.39 1.13 -18.53
C LEU A 133 5.83 1.15 -17.05
N LEU A 134 5.92 -0.03 -16.41
CA LEU A 134 6.47 -0.15 -15.05
C LEU A 134 7.99 0.06 -15.03
N GLU A 135 8.71 -0.32 -16.08
CA GLU A 135 10.14 -0.06 -16.25
C GLU A 135 10.40 1.42 -16.45
N GLU A 136 9.62 2.07 -17.31
CA GLU A 136 9.70 3.52 -17.50
C GLU A 136 9.43 4.28 -16.20
N LEU A 137 8.45 3.84 -15.39
CA LEU A 137 8.20 4.40 -14.07
C LEU A 137 9.39 4.16 -13.12
N GLN A 138 10.01 2.99 -13.20
CA GLN A 138 11.20 2.67 -12.41
C GLN A 138 12.36 3.62 -12.69
N ASP A 139 12.62 3.95 -13.95
CA ASP A 139 13.70 4.87 -14.33
C ASP A 139 13.44 6.31 -13.83
N GLN A 140 12.16 6.69 -13.74
CA GLN A 140 11.70 7.98 -13.22
C GLN A 140 11.72 8.05 -11.68
N CYS A 141 11.72 6.91 -10.99
CA CYS A 141 11.74 6.86 -9.54
C CYS A 141 13.18 6.75 -9.00
N CYS A 142 13.40 7.27 -7.80
CA CYS A 142 14.68 7.09 -7.09
C CYS A 142 14.50 6.97 -5.58
N GLU A 143 15.56 6.47 -4.95
CA GLU A 143 15.76 6.48 -3.51
C GLU A 143 16.95 7.38 -3.21
N GLN A 144 16.79 8.29 -2.26
CA GLN A 144 17.88 9.12 -1.76
C GLN A 144 17.97 9.00 -0.24
N VAL A 145 19.18 8.81 0.26
CA VAL A 145 19.49 8.78 1.70
C VAL A 145 19.85 10.21 2.11
N VAL A 146 19.13 10.76 3.07
CA VAL A 146 19.38 12.12 3.58
C VAL A 146 20.17 12.09 4.88
N LEU A 147 19.84 11.14 5.76
CA LEU A 147 20.56 10.91 7.02
C LEU A 147 20.91 9.43 7.09
N GLU A 148 22.15 9.09 7.44
CA GLU A 148 22.61 7.71 7.59
C GLU A 148 22.26 7.12 8.96
N SER A 149 22.10 7.97 9.97
CA SER A 149 21.75 7.58 11.35
C SER A 149 20.91 8.66 12.00
N ILE A 150 19.90 8.24 12.77
CA ILE A 150 18.99 9.12 13.51
C ILE A 150 18.96 8.60 14.94
N SER A 151 19.09 9.50 15.91
CA SER A 151 18.98 9.10 17.32
C SER A 151 17.52 8.80 17.69
N ASP A 152 17.29 7.95 18.69
CA ASP A 152 15.93 7.64 19.15
C ASP A 152 15.17 8.91 19.59
N GLN A 153 15.86 9.91 20.13
CA GLN A 153 15.26 11.20 20.53
C GLN A 153 14.81 12.04 19.32
N ASP A 154 15.56 12.00 18.22
CA ASP A 154 15.18 12.72 17.00
C ASP A 154 13.97 12.05 16.33
N LEU A 155 13.90 10.72 16.42
CA LEU A 155 12.83 9.92 15.82
C LEU A 155 11.44 10.30 16.38
N GLU A 156 11.35 10.67 17.65
CA GLU A 156 10.08 11.09 18.28
C GLU A 156 9.59 12.47 17.80
N ASN A 157 10.52 13.36 17.43
CA ASN A 157 10.21 14.74 17.06
C ASN A 157 10.06 14.95 15.55
N LEU A 158 10.68 14.10 14.74
CA LEU A 158 10.68 14.19 13.27
C LEU A 158 9.29 14.08 12.61
N PRO A 159 8.36 13.20 13.02
CA PRO A 159 7.11 12.96 12.28
C PRO A 159 6.31 14.22 11.97
N GLY A 160 6.20 15.13 12.94
CA GLY A 160 5.43 16.38 12.77
C GLY A 160 6.04 17.35 11.76
N LEU A 161 7.36 17.29 11.55
CA LEU A 161 8.07 18.12 10.57
C LEU A 161 8.12 17.46 9.18
N LEU A 162 8.19 16.13 9.14
CA LEU A 162 8.33 15.37 7.91
C LEU A 162 7.03 15.26 7.11
N GLU A 163 5.87 15.20 7.77
CA GLU A 163 4.57 15.05 7.08
C GLU A 163 4.25 16.21 6.11
N PRO A 164 4.37 17.50 6.50
CA PRO A 164 4.16 18.61 5.56
C PRO A 164 5.13 18.57 4.38
N LEU A 165 6.41 18.30 4.63
CA LEU A 165 7.44 18.23 3.60
C LEU A 165 7.15 17.10 2.59
N ALA A 166 6.73 15.93 3.09
CA ALA A 166 6.32 14.82 2.23
C ALA A 166 5.14 15.18 1.33
N MET A 167 4.17 15.94 1.86
CA MET A 167 2.99 16.39 1.12
C MET A 167 3.34 17.42 0.05
N ASP A 168 4.13 18.44 0.41
CA ASP A 168 4.49 19.56 -0.46
C ASP A 168 5.32 19.07 -1.66
N HIS A 169 6.26 18.15 -1.42
CA HIS A 169 7.09 17.57 -2.48
C HIS A 169 6.48 16.32 -3.12
N GLN A 170 5.36 15.82 -2.61
CA GLN A 170 4.70 14.59 -3.08
C GLN A 170 5.64 13.37 -3.10
N VAL A 171 6.42 13.19 -2.02
CA VAL A 171 7.35 12.08 -1.80
C VAL A 171 6.88 11.18 -0.68
N THR A 172 7.49 10.01 -0.54
CA THR A 172 7.33 9.13 0.63
C THR A 172 8.61 9.18 1.45
N LEU A 173 8.49 9.55 2.72
CA LEU A 173 9.60 9.55 3.66
C LEU A 173 9.57 8.25 4.45
N CYS A 174 10.71 7.58 4.53
CA CYS A 174 10.90 6.35 5.28
C CYS A 174 11.96 6.58 6.35
N VAL A 175 11.56 6.44 7.61
CA VAL A 175 12.48 6.53 8.75
C VAL A 175 12.70 5.14 9.31
N ASN A 176 13.96 4.76 9.47
CA ASN A 176 14.35 3.49 10.07
C ASN A 176 15.70 3.65 10.80
N ALA A 177 16.19 2.56 11.42
CA ALA A 177 17.48 2.58 12.11
C ALA A 177 18.69 2.89 11.20
N SER A 178 18.54 2.67 9.88
CA SER A 178 19.55 3.07 8.87
C SER A 178 19.38 4.50 8.37
N GLY A 179 18.52 5.29 9.03
CA GLY A 179 18.34 6.72 8.81
C GLY A 179 17.07 7.11 8.03
N LEU A 180 17.13 8.29 7.42
CA LEU A 180 16.00 8.92 6.71
C LEU A 180 16.20 8.78 5.19
N ARG A 181 15.22 8.16 4.54
CA ARG A 181 15.21 7.93 3.09
C ARG A 181 14.02 8.63 2.45
N VAL A 182 14.25 9.21 1.27
CA VAL A 182 13.24 9.85 0.43
C VAL A 182 13.00 8.97 -0.80
N LEU A 183 11.75 8.54 -0.99
CA LEU A 183 11.32 7.68 -2.08
C LEU A 183 10.28 8.41 -2.93
N GLY A 184 10.39 8.34 -4.26
CA GLY A 184 9.44 8.99 -5.16
C GLY A 184 10.00 9.22 -6.56
N LEU A 185 9.40 10.17 -7.29
CA LEU A 185 9.92 10.62 -8.59
C LEU A 185 11.21 11.42 -8.39
N ARG A 186 12.18 11.23 -9.29
CA ARG A 186 13.54 11.77 -9.19
C ARG A 186 13.59 13.27 -8.92
N ASP A 187 12.83 14.05 -9.69
CA ASP A 187 12.81 15.52 -9.56
C ASP A 187 12.27 15.95 -8.18
N ARG A 188 11.24 15.25 -7.69
CA ARG A 188 10.60 15.51 -6.40
C ARG A 188 11.48 15.10 -5.22
N CYS A 189 12.14 13.95 -5.33
CA CYS A 189 13.14 13.53 -4.35
C CYS A 189 14.27 14.55 -4.25
N GLY A 190 14.80 15.03 -5.38
CA GLY A 190 15.86 16.04 -5.37
C GLY A 190 15.44 17.36 -4.72
N ALA A 191 14.19 17.79 -4.91
CA ALA A 191 13.66 18.98 -4.23
C ALA A 191 13.49 18.75 -2.72
N ALA A 192 12.88 17.63 -2.32
CA ALA A 192 12.68 17.26 -0.92
C ALA A 192 14.00 17.10 -0.16
N CYS A 193 15.01 16.47 -0.77
CA CYS A 193 16.33 16.29 -0.16
C CYS A 193 17.01 17.62 0.13
N LYS A 194 16.99 18.58 -0.80
CA LYS A 194 17.56 19.91 -0.58
C LYS A 194 16.91 20.65 0.59
N GLU A 195 15.59 20.53 0.73
CA GLU A 195 14.88 21.15 1.85
C GLU A 195 15.19 20.45 3.18
N LEU A 196 15.25 19.12 3.19
CA LEU A 196 15.63 18.36 4.38
C LEU A 196 17.07 18.65 4.83
N GLU A 197 18.01 18.79 3.89
CA GLU A 197 19.40 19.19 4.16
C GLU A 197 19.49 20.61 4.75
N ALA A 198 18.68 21.54 4.26
CA ALA A 198 18.61 22.89 4.82
C ALA A 198 18.04 22.88 6.25
N LEU A 199 17.00 22.06 6.50
CA LEU A 199 16.42 21.89 7.82
C LEU A 199 17.41 21.24 8.80
N SER A 200 18.17 20.23 8.36
CA SER A 200 19.17 19.56 9.22
C SER A 200 20.29 20.53 9.61
N GLN A 201 20.80 21.32 8.67
CA GLN A 201 21.81 22.36 8.95
C GLN A 201 21.28 23.41 9.94
N SER A 202 20.04 23.88 9.77
CA SER A 202 19.43 24.84 10.69
C SER A 202 19.26 24.29 12.11
N LEU A 203 18.98 22.99 12.25
CA LEU A 203 18.85 22.32 13.56
C LEU A 203 20.20 22.21 14.26
N GLU A 204 21.25 21.82 13.53
CA GLU A 204 22.62 21.73 14.04
C GLU A 204 23.13 23.10 14.52
N GLU A 205 22.91 24.17 13.75
CA GLU A 205 23.26 25.53 14.16
C GLU A 205 22.52 25.97 15.44
N GLY A 206 21.23 25.64 15.55
CA GLY A 206 20.42 25.95 16.73
C GLY A 206 20.88 25.21 18.00
N LEU A 207 21.41 23.99 17.86
CA LEU A 207 22.01 23.24 18.95
C LEU A 207 23.38 23.81 19.34
N GLN A 208 24.22 24.14 18.36
CA GLN A 208 25.53 24.76 18.60
C GLN A 208 25.39 26.10 19.34
N ARG A 209 24.41 26.94 18.96
CA ARG A 209 24.14 28.21 19.67
C ARG A 209 23.71 27.99 21.12
N ARG A 210 22.89 26.97 21.40
CA ARG A 210 22.48 26.63 22.77
C ARG A 210 23.64 26.13 23.62
N ASN A 211 24.55 25.34 23.04
CA ASN A 211 25.73 24.83 23.74
C ASN A 211 26.82 25.91 23.91
N ALA A 212 26.95 26.85 22.98
CA ALA A 212 27.96 27.91 23.01
C ALA A 212 27.57 29.11 23.89
N GLN A 213 26.30 29.22 24.30
CA GLN A 213 25.88 30.25 25.24
C GLN A 213 26.46 29.86 26.61
N PRO A 214 27.53 30.54 27.08
CA PRO A 214 28.18 30.17 28.33
C PRO A 214 27.11 30.23 29.42
N ALA A 215 27.08 29.22 30.28
CA ALA A 215 26.25 29.20 31.48
C ALA A 215 26.60 30.46 32.27
N LYS A 216 25.92 31.58 31.97
CA LYS A 216 26.07 32.82 32.69
C LYS A 216 25.68 32.46 34.11
N GLU A 217 26.70 32.43 34.94
CA GLU A 217 26.68 32.02 36.32
C GLU A 217 25.41 32.55 36.96
N ALA A 218 24.56 31.62 37.37
CA ALA A 218 23.50 31.90 38.32
C ALA A 218 24.18 32.16 39.67
N ASP A 219 24.87 33.31 39.76
CA ASP A 219 25.39 33.82 41.01
C ASP A 219 24.38 34.82 41.59
N ALA A 220 23.69 34.32 42.61
CA ALA A 220 23.21 35.02 43.80
C ALA A 220 22.40 36.32 43.63
N SER A 221 21.07 36.21 43.74
CA SER A 221 20.36 36.82 44.88
C SER A 221 19.03 36.10 45.14
N GLU A 222 18.87 35.63 46.37
CA GLU A 222 17.61 35.20 46.98
C GLU A 222 16.52 36.29 46.84
N GLU A 223 15.26 35.89 46.64
CA GLU A 223 14.23 36.27 47.62
C GLU A 223 13.03 35.32 47.59
N ARG A 224 12.83 34.69 48.75
CA ARG A 224 11.73 33.82 49.11
C ARG A 224 10.43 34.61 49.06
N HIS A 225 9.37 34.09 48.43
CA HIS A 225 7.99 34.30 48.88
C HIS A 225 7.17 33.10 48.40
N GLY A 226 6.68 32.30 49.36
CA GLY A 226 5.95 31.08 49.08
C GLY A 226 4.50 31.31 48.69
N GLN A 227 3.82 30.26 48.22
CA GLN A 227 2.43 29.96 48.59
C GLN A 227 1.94 28.62 48.02
N VAL A 228 1.26 27.90 48.92
CA VAL A 228 0.09 27.02 48.75
C VAL A 228 0.24 25.73 47.92
N LEU A 229 0.47 24.68 48.70
CA LEU A 229 0.09 23.30 48.47
C LEU A 229 -1.46 23.17 48.43
N MET A 230 -2.04 22.81 47.28
CA MET A 230 -3.37 22.19 47.24
C MET A 230 -3.24 20.73 46.81
N GLN A 231 -3.62 19.85 47.74
CA GLN A 231 -3.76 18.41 47.54
C GLN A 231 -5.00 18.12 46.67
N ILE A 232 -4.82 17.31 45.62
CA ILE A 232 -5.92 16.72 44.84
C ILE A 232 -5.93 15.20 45.14
N PRO A 233 -7.10 14.60 45.45
CA PRO A 233 -7.22 13.21 45.89
C PRO A 233 -7.07 12.16 44.75
N PRO A 234 -6.74 10.91 45.09
CA PRO A 234 -6.57 9.82 44.12
C PRO A 234 -7.92 9.25 43.63
N ALA A 235 -8.05 9.04 42.32
CA ALA A 235 -9.19 8.38 41.71
C ALA A 235 -8.88 6.91 41.35
N ARG A 236 -9.48 6.03 42.16
CA ARG A 236 -10.01 4.67 41.97
C ARG A 236 -9.56 3.81 40.77
N ASP A 237 -9.11 2.62 41.16
CA ASP A 237 -9.04 1.36 40.41
C ASP A 237 -10.29 1.00 39.61
N ALA A 238 -10.07 0.48 38.40
CA ALA A 238 -11.01 -0.36 37.69
C ALA A 238 -10.28 -1.48 36.93
N SER A 239 -10.24 -2.64 37.58
CA SER A 239 -10.64 -3.94 37.03
C SER A 239 -9.94 -4.50 35.78
N GLN A 240 -9.08 -5.46 36.12
CA GLN A 240 -8.65 -6.65 35.39
C GLN A 240 -9.72 -7.26 34.46
N SER A 241 -9.32 -7.66 33.25
CA SER A 241 -9.90 -8.84 32.60
C SER A 241 -8.87 -9.62 31.79
N SER A 242 -9.02 -10.94 31.92
CA SER A 242 -8.09 -12.03 31.69
C SER A 242 -7.72 -12.33 30.24
N ALA A 243 -6.50 -12.85 30.10
CA ALA A 243 -5.92 -13.46 28.92
C ALA A 243 -6.53 -14.84 28.58
N LYS A 244 -6.47 -15.19 27.29
CA LYS A 244 -6.36 -16.58 26.79
C LYS A 244 -5.61 -16.57 25.45
N SER A 245 -4.34 -16.98 25.47
CA SER A 245 -3.51 -17.19 24.28
C SER A 245 -3.37 -18.69 24.00
N THR A 246 -3.73 -19.11 22.80
CA THR A 246 -3.38 -20.41 22.22
C THR A 246 -2.27 -20.19 21.21
N GLY A 247 -1.15 -20.91 21.40
CA GLY A 247 0.06 -20.78 20.61
C GLY A 247 -0.11 -21.18 19.15
N SER A 248 0.59 -20.46 18.29
CA SER A 248 0.95 -20.88 16.94
C SER A 248 2.39 -20.46 16.71
N GLN A 249 3.20 -21.40 16.22
CA GLN A 249 4.63 -21.23 15.96
C GLN A 249 4.84 -20.13 14.92
N GLU A 250 5.52 -19.06 15.32
CA GLU A 250 6.06 -18.05 14.41
C GLU A 250 7.33 -18.57 13.73
N VAL A 251 7.31 -18.55 12.41
CA VAL A 251 8.49 -18.58 11.55
C VAL A 251 9.12 -17.17 11.64
N PRO A 252 10.45 -17.01 11.77
CA PRO A 252 11.07 -15.69 11.88
C PRO A 252 10.95 -14.94 10.55
N GLN A 253 9.87 -14.18 10.41
CA GLN A 253 9.73 -13.13 9.42
C GLN A 253 10.44 -11.92 10.03
N GLN A 254 11.46 -11.40 9.37
CA GLN A 254 12.13 -10.18 9.82
C GLN A 254 11.11 -9.04 9.78
N ASP A 255 10.56 -8.70 10.96
CA ASP A 255 9.74 -7.52 11.17
C ASP A 255 10.63 -6.29 10.98
N LEU A 256 10.76 -5.86 9.74
CA LEU A 256 11.09 -4.49 9.44
C LEU A 256 9.89 -3.67 9.94
N ASN A 257 10.02 -3.12 11.14
CA ASN A 257 9.10 -2.15 11.70
C ASN A 257 9.25 -0.84 10.89
N ILE A 258 8.83 -0.88 9.62
CA ILE A 258 8.82 0.24 8.72
C ILE A 258 7.62 1.08 9.15
N GLN A 259 7.86 2.13 9.94
CA GLN A 259 6.91 3.23 10.04
C GLN A 259 6.88 3.93 8.69
N GLN A 260 6.13 3.33 7.78
CA GLN A 260 5.81 3.88 6.48
C GLN A 260 4.72 4.91 6.74
N PHE A 261 5.07 6.18 6.69
CA PHE A 261 4.09 7.28 6.64
C PHE A 261 3.42 7.26 5.27
N VAL A 262 2.56 6.25 5.07
CA VAL A 262 1.66 6.20 3.92
C VAL A 262 0.44 6.98 4.34
N MET A 263 0.28 8.16 3.74
CA MET A 263 -0.83 9.07 4.00
C MET A 263 -2.14 8.30 4.21
N GLY A 264 -2.60 8.23 5.47
CA GLY A 264 -3.91 7.74 5.81
C GLY A 264 -4.91 8.77 5.34
N SER A 265 -5.43 8.62 4.12
CA SER A 265 -6.57 9.41 3.67
C SER A 265 -7.77 9.05 4.57
N SER A 266 -7.95 9.79 5.66
CA SER A 266 -9.12 9.72 6.54
C SER A 266 -10.30 10.32 5.79
N SER A 267 -10.77 9.58 4.79
CA SER A 267 -11.89 9.94 3.94
C SER A 267 -13.17 9.58 4.67
N ARG A 268 -13.56 10.41 5.65
CA ARG A 268 -14.92 10.44 6.17
C ARG A 268 -15.80 11.18 5.16
N TYR A 269 -16.20 10.52 4.08
CA TYR A 269 -17.36 10.99 3.32
C TYR A 269 -18.63 10.38 3.92
N ALA A 270 -19.36 11.23 4.63
CA ALA A 270 -20.77 11.02 4.90
C ALA A 270 -21.53 11.01 3.57
N CYS A 271 -22.01 9.84 3.15
CA CYS A 271 -23.04 9.75 2.11
C CYS A 271 -24.37 10.23 2.71
N GLN A 272 -24.67 11.52 2.60
CA GLN A 272 -26.07 11.98 2.67
C GLN A 272 -26.74 11.66 1.33
N ALA A 273 -27.56 10.61 1.34
CA ALA A 273 -28.46 10.28 0.26
C ALA A 273 -29.59 11.32 0.19
N GLY A 274 -29.48 12.26 -0.75
CA GLY A 274 -30.60 13.08 -1.21
C GLY A 274 -31.26 12.43 -2.42
N CYS A 275 -32.17 11.48 -2.18
CA CYS A 275 -33.06 10.96 -3.22
C CYS A 275 -34.31 11.85 -3.23
N SER A 276 -34.40 12.78 -4.20
CA SER A 276 -35.62 13.57 -4.42
C SER A 276 -36.31 13.05 -5.68
N LEU A 277 -37.51 12.52 -5.48
CA LEU A 277 -38.47 12.12 -6.50
C LEU A 277 -38.83 13.30 -7.41
N LYS A 278 -38.77 13.08 -8.73
CA LYS A 278 -39.75 13.55 -9.71
C LYS A 278 -39.86 12.55 -10.84
#